data_AF-A0A350G252-F1
#
_entry.id   AF-A0A350G252-F1
#
_cell.length_a   1.000
_cell.length_b   1.000
_cell.length_c   1.000
_cell.angle_alpha   90.00
_cell.angle_beta   90.00
_cell.angle_gamma   90.00
#
_symmetry.space_group_name_H-M   'P 1'
#
loop_
_entity.id
_entity.type
_entity.pdbx_description
1 polymer ?
#
loop_
_entity_poly.entity_id
_entity_poly.type
_entity_poly.pdbx_seq_one_letter_code
_entity_poly.pdbx_strand_id
1 'polypeptide(L)'
;TLGLQGDPNGATVGFEMIAPTLTEEAERLGLIKSQGDRILGRLSKQRAHKLSYLKGKMISRNVTMAFSSELAGVDGQHMLDIENLQEPNGSIGLSPSATAYFATYVKKGDVPSLKYLRQTLKPDGGQPNVSPFDIFEVAWSLWNLSLIPGIKNLPNLKPHLEFLSNAWKPKRGVAFSTEYSVRDSDDTVITYNALLRYGIEKDIASVLAYEEDEHFRCFDLEVNPSISANIHILDGLLNSGLTRRNSSVQKILRFLRSSRNDNHYWVDKWHASAYYPTAHVIIACAGTANDLVEDAVQWLIQSQNKDGSWGTYLPTAEESAYALQALWVWNEKVAKIPKRVMMNGARWLKENIDKPYPPLWIGKCLYSPQLVVRSAVVSAMTLTS
;
A
#
# COMPACT_ATOMS: atom_id res chain seq x y z
N THR A 1 -28.71 0.59 -3.62
CA THR A 1 -27.37 0.38 -3.03
C THR A 1 -26.36 1.00 -3.97
N LEU A 2 -25.41 1.81 -3.47
CA LEU A 2 -24.44 2.56 -4.31
C LEU A 2 -23.44 1.66 -5.06
N GLY A 3 -23.61 0.33 -5.04
CA GLY A 3 -22.74 -0.64 -5.72
C GLY A 3 -21.29 -0.57 -5.23
N LEU A 4 -20.34 -0.95 -6.10
CA LEU A 4 -18.90 -0.80 -5.87
C LEU A 4 -18.47 0.67 -5.64
N GLN A 5 -19.29 1.64 -6.06
CA GLN A 5 -19.05 3.07 -5.84
C GLN A 5 -19.46 3.54 -4.44
N GLY A 6 -20.10 2.67 -3.65
CA GLY A 6 -20.48 2.95 -2.26
C GLY A 6 -19.42 2.56 -1.23
N ASP A 7 -18.42 1.78 -1.62
CA ASP A 7 -17.27 1.50 -0.74
C ASP A 7 -16.26 2.63 -0.91
N PRO A 8 -15.91 3.37 0.14
CA PRO A 8 -14.89 4.41 0.07
C PRO A 8 -13.51 3.88 -0.34
N ASN A 9 -13.23 2.58 -0.16
CA ASN A 9 -12.01 1.92 -0.63
C ASN A 9 -12.11 1.46 -2.11
N GLY A 10 -13.30 1.48 -2.70
CA GLY A 10 -13.55 1.06 -4.08
C GLY A 10 -13.38 -0.44 -4.31
N ALA A 11 -12.76 -0.81 -5.43
CA ALA A 11 -12.51 -2.19 -5.84
C ALA A 11 -11.02 -2.55 -5.69
N THR A 12 -10.72 -3.85 -5.54
CA THR A 12 -9.34 -4.33 -5.49
C THR A 12 -8.57 -4.11 -6.80
N VAL A 13 -7.24 -4.22 -6.75
CA VAL A 13 -6.37 -3.98 -7.91
C VAL A 13 -6.78 -4.88 -9.08
N GLY A 14 -7.09 -4.26 -10.22
CA GLY A 14 -7.44 -4.98 -11.45
C GLY A 14 -8.83 -5.64 -11.44
N PHE A 15 -9.65 -5.46 -10.41
CA PHE A 15 -10.94 -6.14 -10.26
C PHE A 15 -11.83 -6.03 -11.51
N GLU A 16 -12.00 -4.82 -12.05
CA GLU A 16 -12.86 -4.55 -13.21
C GLU A 16 -12.35 -5.22 -14.50
N MET A 17 -11.08 -5.65 -14.53
CA MET A 17 -10.44 -6.31 -15.67
C MET A 17 -10.32 -7.82 -15.49
N ILE A 18 -10.15 -8.30 -14.24
CA ILE A 18 -9.97 -9.71 -13.90
C ILE A 18 -11.31 -10.41 -13.65
N ALA A 19 -12.25 -9.76 -12.93
CA ALA A 19 -13.53 -10.38 -12.61
C ALA A 19 -14.32 -10.84 -13.86
N PRO A 20 -14.31 -10.10 -14.99
CA PRO A 20 -14.93 -10.57 -16.23
C PRO A 20 -14.32 -11.87 -16.77
N THR A 21 -12.98 -12.01 -16.75
CA THR A 21 -12.32 -13.21 -17.30
C THR A 21 -12.60 -14.44 -16.45
N LEU A 22 -12.61 -14.28 -15.12
CA LEU A 22 -12.99 -15.35 -14.18
C LEU A 22 -14.47 -15.72 -14.29
N THR A 23 -15.34 -14.74 -14.52
CA THR A 23 -16.78 -14.97 -14.71
C THR A 23 -17.03 -15.78 -15.99
N GLU A 24 -16.41 -15.39 -17.10
CA GLU A 24 -16.53 -16.10 -18.38
C GLU A 24 -16.03 -17.54 -18.27
N GLU A 25 -14.89 -17.76 -17.61
CA GLU A 25 -14.36 -19.11 -17.38
C GLU A 25 -15.29 -19.95 -16.50
N ALA A 26 -15.85 -19.38 -15.43
CA ALA A 26 -16.79 -20.07 -14.56
C ALA A 26 -18.12 -20.42 -15.27
N GLU A 27 -18.61 -19.56 -16.16
CA GLU A 27 -19.75 -19.85 -17.04
C GLU A 27 -19.43 -21.00 -18.00
N ARG A 28 -18.26 -20.96 -18.64
CA ARG A 28 -17.79 -22.00 -19.57
C ARG A 28 -17.66 -23.37 -18.91
N LEU A 29 -17.23 -23.40 -17.64
CA LEU A 29 -17.13 -24.62 -16.83
C LEU A 29 -18.45 -25.06 -16.20
N GLY A 30 -19.54 -24.29 -16.36
CA GLY A 30 -20.85 -24.60 -15.78
C GLY A 30 -20.92 -24.43 -14.26
N LEU A 31 -19.95 -23.73 -13.64
CA LEU A 31 -19.93 -23.46 -12.20
C LEU A 31 -20.96 -22.40 -11.80
N ILE A 32 -21.26 -21.47 -12.71
CA ILE A 32 -22.28 -20.45 -12.54
C ILE A 32 -23.16 -20.35 -13.79
N LYS A 33 -24.37 -19.81 -13.62
CA LYS A 33 -25.25 -19.46 -14.75
C LYS A 33 -24.71 -18.22 -15.47
N SER A 34 -25.05 -18.10 -16.76
CA SER A 34 -24.68 -16.92 -17.54
C SER A 34 -25.23 -15.63 -16.92
N GLN A 35 -24.36 -14.63 -16.81
CA GLN A 35 -24.66 -13.37 -16.15
C GLN A 35 -25.32 -12.35 -17.08
N GLY A 36 -25.20 -12.47 -18.41
CA GLY A 36 -25.87 -11.58 -19.37
C GLY A 36 -25.62 -10.09 -19.09
N ASP A 37 -26.67 -9.29 -18.84
CA ASP A 37 -26.58 -7.85 -18.49
C ASP A 37 -26.56 -7.54 -16.97
N ARG A 38 -26.35 -8.56 -16.13
CA ARG A 38 -26.16 -8.39 -14.68
C ARG A 38 -24.85 -7.68 -14.37
N ILE A 39 -24.60 -7.40 -13.09
CA ILE A 39 -23.43 -6.65 -12.61
C ILE A 39 -22.13 -7.15 -13.23
N LEU A 40 -21.87 -8.47 -13.21
CA LEU A 40 -20.66 -9.06 -13.77
C LEU A 40 -20.59 -8.91 -15.31
N GLY A 41 -21.72 -9.02 -16.01
CA GLY A 41 -21.76 -8.78 -17.46
C GLY A 41 -21.55 -7.33 -17.86
N ARG A 42 -21.94 -6.36 -17.01
CA ARG A 42 -21.59 -4.95 -17.21
C ARG A 42 -20.08 -4.72 -17.07
N LEU A 43 -19.41 -5.44 -16.16
CA LEU A 43 -17.94 -5.38 -16.05
C LEU A 43 -17.27 -5.91 -17.32
N SER A 44 -17.82 -6.94 -17.99
CA SER A 44 -17.28 -7.41 -19.28
C SER A 44 -17.30 -6.33 -20.37
N LYS A 45 -18.38 -5.54 -20.44
CA LYS A 45 -18.47 -4.38 -21.34
C LYS A 45 -17.45 -3.29 -20.99
N GLN A 46 -17.26 -3.03 -19.70
CA GLN A 46 -16.25 -2.07 -19.22
C GLN A 46 -14.83 -2.55 -19.53
N ARG A 47 -14.52 -3.84 -19.35
CA ARG A 47 -13.23 -4.43 -19.72
C ARG A 47 -12.96 -4.24 -21.21
N ALA A 48 -13.88 -4.61 -22.08
CA ALA A 48 -13.70 -4.44 -23.54
C ALA A 48 -13.44 -2.97 -23.91
N HIS A 49 -14.17 -2.05 -23.29
CA HIS A 49 -13.94 -0.61 -23.48
C HIS A 49 -12.55 -0.18 -22.99
N LYS A 50 -12.12 -0.63 -21.81
CA LYS A 50 -10.80 -0.33 -21.25
C LYS A 50 -9.66 -0.87 -22.11
N LEU A 51 -9.79 -2.09 -22.62
CA LEU A 51 -8.80 -2.70 -23.51
C LEU A 51 -8.67 -1.93 -24.83
N SER A 52 -9.76 -1.33 -25.34
CA SER A 52 -9.71 -0.53 -26.58
C SER A 52 -8.78 0.69 -26.48
N TYR A 53 -8.51 1.19 -25.26
CA TYR A 53 -7.58 2.31 -25.04
C TYR A 53 -6.11 1.92 -25.15
N LEU A 54 -5.77 0.62 -25.20
CA LEU A 54 -4.39 0.18 -25.28
C LEU A 54 -3.70 0.52 -26.62
N LYS A 55 -4.42 0.98 -27.66
CA LYS A 55 -3.91 1.64 -28.88
C LYS A 55 -2.54 1.11 -29.39
N GLY A 56 -2.38 -0.21 -29.50
CA GLY A 56 -1.14 -0.84 -30.01
C GLY A 56 0.05 -0.85 -29.03
N LYS A 57 -0.14 -0.42 -27.79
CA LYS A 57 0.83 -0.60 -26.70
C LYS A 57 0.66 -1.99 -26.09
N MET A 58 1.76 -2.72 -26.00
CA MET A 58 1.79 -4.03 -25.36
C MET A 58 2.15 -3.92 -23.86
N ILE A 59 1.62 -4.84 -23.06
CA ILE A 59 1.92 -4.99 -21.64
C ILE A 59 3.28 -5.66 -21.53
N SER A 60 4.27 -4.94 -20.99
CA SER A 60 5.61 -5.44 -20.66
C SER A 60 5.88 -5.27 -19.16
N ARG A 61 7.02 -5.76 -18.66
CA ARG A 61 7.45 -5.58 -17.26
C ARG A 61 7.59 -4.12 -16.82
N ASN A 62 7.64 -3.17 -17.76
CA ASN A 62 7.81 -1.74 -17.47
C ASN A 62 6.50 -1.02 -17.13
N VAL A 63 5.35 -1.72 -17.12
CA VAL A 63 4.05 -1.14 -16.75
C VAL A 63 3.38 -1.97 -15.67
N THR A 64 2.64 -1.31 -14.78
CA THR A 64 1.95 -1.93 -13.64
C THR A 64 0.97 -3.04 -14.05
N MET A 65 0.44 -2.98 -15.28
CA MET A 65 -0.47 -4.00 -15.81
C MET A 65 0.17 -5.40 -15.89
N ALA A 66 1.51 -5.52 -15.94
CA ALA A 66 2.17 -6.82 -15.86
C ALA A 66 1.80 -7.58 -14.58
N PHE A 67 1.69 -6.88 -13.44
CA PHE A 67 1.26 -7.45 -12.16
C PHE A 67 -0.09 -8.17 -12.25
N SER A 68 -0.96 -7.73 -13.16
CA SER A 68 -2.30 -8.28 -13.37
C SER A 68 -2.48 -8.84 -14.78
N SER A 69 -1.42 -9.33 -15.42
CA SER A 69 -1.46 -9.77 -16.83
C SER A 69 -2.49 -10.86 -17.14
N GLU A 70 -2.96 -11.61 -16.12
CA GLU A 70 -4.09 -12.54 -16.26
C GLU A 70 -5.41 -11.85 -16.68
N LEU A 71 -5.50 -10.53 -16.57
CA LEU A 71 -6.58 -9.71 -17.13
C LEU A 71 -6.72 -9.89 -18.65
N ALA A 72 -5.66 -10.32 -19.32
CA ALA A 72 -5.67 -10.59 -20.75
C ALA A 72 -6.59 -11.78 -21.09
N GLY A 73 -6.87 -12.70 -20.15
CA GLY A 73 -7.75 -13.84 -20.43
C GLY A 73 -7.25 -14.69 -21.60
N VAL A 74 -8.15 -15.37 -22.30
CA VAL A 74 -7.80 -16.15 -23.50
C VAL A 74 -7.81 -15.30 -24.77
N ASP A 75 -8.61 -14.22 -24.79
CA ASP A 75 -8.90 -13.37 -25.94
C ASP A 75 -7.90 -12.21 -26.10
N GLY A 76 -7.23 -11.82 -25.01
CA GLY A 76 -6.39 -10.63 -24.93
C GLY A 76 -4.88 -10.87 -24.98
N GLN A 77 -4.42 -12.10 -25.23
CA GLN A 77 -2.99 -12.44 -25.17
C GLN A 77 -2.13 -11.64 -26.17
N HIS A 78 -2.70 -11.22 -27.29
CA HIS A 78 -2.05 -10.38 -28.30
C HIS A 78 -1.62 -9.00 -27.77
N MET A 79 -2.11 -8.59 -26.60
CA MET A 79 -1.70 -7.34 -25.94
C MET A 79 -0.47 -7.53 -25.05
N LEU A 80 0.01 -8.77 -24.85
CA LEU A 80 1.17 -9.05 -24.02
C LEU A 80 2.45 -8.99 -24.86
N ASP A 81 3.44 -8.23 -24.41
CA ASP A 81 4.79 -8.27 -24.97
C ASP A 81 5.53 -9.48 -24.40
N ILE A 82 5.29 -10.66 -24.98
CA ILE A 82 5.77 -11.94 -24.43
C ILE A 82 7.28 -11.94 -24.18
N GLU A 83 8.06 -11.28 -25.04
CA GLU A 83 9.52 -11.22 -24.93
C GLU A 83 10.00 -10.29 -23.81
N ASN A 84 9.18 -9.31 -23.40
CA ASN A 84 9.54 -8.32 -22.39
C ASN A 84 8.63 -8.33 -21.15
N LEU A 85 7.73 -9.30 -21.00
CA LEU A 85 6.78 -9.37 -19.89
C LEU A 85 7.41 -9.95 -18.61
N GLN A 86 8.39 -10.84 -18.74
CA GLN A 86 8.98 -11.57 -17.63
C GLN A 86 10.10 -10.76 -16.93
N GLU A 87 10.11 -10.78 -15.60
CA GLU A 87 11.20 -10.25 -14.77
C GLU A 87 12.40 -11.21 -14.76
N PRO A 88 13.61 -10.76 -14.41
CA PRO A 88 14.82 -11.61 -14.41
C PRO A 88 14.71 -12.89 -13.56
N ASN A 89 13.89 -12.89 -12.52
CA ASN A 89 13.65 -14.04 -11.65
C ASN A 89 12.67 -15.08 -12.23
N GLY A 90 12.11 -14.83 -13.41
CA GLY A 90 11.14 -15.70 -14.07
C GLY A 90 9.68 -15.39 -13.75
N SER A 91 9.40 -14.45 -12.86
CA SER A 91 8.03 -14.03 -12.55
C SER A 91 7.46 -13.08 -13.60
N ILE A 92 6.14 -12.94 -13.60
CA ILE A 92 5.45 -11.82 -14.24
C ILE A 92 5.05 -10.81 -13.17
N GLY A 93 5.73 -9.65 -13.16
CA GLY A 93 5.48 -8.55 -12.22
C GLY A 93 5.54 -8.97 -10.74
N LEU A 94 6.40 -9.93 -10.38
CA LEU A 94 6.47 -10.51 -9.03
C LEU A 94 5.14 -11.06 -8.49
N SER A 95 4.17 -11.37 -9.37
CA SER A 95 2.87 -11.89 -8.97
C SER A 95 2.74 -13.39 -9.29
N PRO A 96 2.52 -14.25 -8.29
CA PRO A 96 2.29 -15.68 -8.52
C PRO A 96 1.11 -15.99 -9.43
N SER A 97 -0.02 -15.29 -9.33
CA SER A 97 -1.18 -15.58 -10.20
C SER A 97 -0.94 -15.16 -11.66
N ALA A 98 -0.28 -14.02 -11.89
CA ALA A 98 0.11 -13.59 -13.24
C ALA A 98 1.13 -14.56 -13.86
N THR A 99 2.08 -15.04 -13.05
CA THR A 99 3.09 -16.01 -13.48
C THR A 99 2.48 -17.38 -13.78
N ALA A 100 1.51 -17.83 -12.97
CA ALA A 100 0.76 -19.05 -13.23
C ALA A 100 -0.07 -18.95 -14.51
N TYR A 101 -0.76 -17.82 -14.74
CA TYR A 101 -1.46 -17.56 -16.00
C TYR A 101 -0.49 -17.62 -17.19
N PHE A 102 0.66 -16.96 -17.10
CA PHE A 102 1.66 -16.94 -18.17
C PHE A 102 2.18 -18.35 -18.50
N ALA A 103 2.60 -19.12 -17.49
CA ALA A 103 3.11 -20.47 -17.66
C ALA A 103 2.05 -21.49 -18.13
N THR A 104 0.77 -21.16 -17.98
CA THR A 104 -0.35 -22.06 -18.36
C THR A 104 -0.89 -21.73 -19.75
N TYR A 105 -1.12 -20.44 -20.03
CA TYR A 105 -1.91 -20.00 -21.18
C TYR A 105 -1.10 -19.24 -22.23
N VAL A 106 0.02 -18.59 -21.86
CA VAL A 106 0.80 -17.73 -22.77
C VAL A 106 2.05 -18.46 -23.27
N LYS A 107 2.88 -18.93 -22.35
CA LYS A 107 4.12 -19.68 -22.64
C LYS A 107 4.10 -20.98 -21.86
N LYS A 108 3.38 -21.96 -22.41
CA LYS A 108 3.06 -23.22 -21.74
C LYS A 108 4.33 -23.94 -21.26
N GLY A 109 4.42 -24.19 -19.95
CA GLY A 109 5.54 -24.91 -19.35
C GLY A 109 6.84 -24.11 -19.22
N ASP A 110 6.77 -22.76 -19.28
CA ASP A 110 7.94 -21.90 -19.11
C ASP A 110 8.71 -22.22 -17.81
N VAL A 111 9.94 -22.71 -17.98
CA VAL A 111 10.77 -23.24 -16.88
C VAL A 111 11.12 -22.16 -15.84
N PRO A 112 11.53 -20.93 -16.21
CA PRO A 112 11.74 -19.86 -15.24
C PRO A 112 10.50 -19.53 -14.41
N SER A 113 9.33 -19.42 -15.05
CA SER A 113 8.05 -19.18 -14.36
C SER A 113 7.72 -20.28 -13.35
N LEU A 114 7.85 -21.55 -13.77
CA LEU A 114 7.61 -22.69 -12.89
C LEU A 114 8.61 -22.76 -11.73
N LYS A 115 9.87 -22.35 -11.95
CA LYS A 115 10.88 -22.26 -10.89
C LYS A 115 10.50 -21.20 -9.87
N TYR A 116 10.12 -20.00 -10.32
CA TYR A 116 9.64 -18.92 -9.45
C TYR A 116 8.44 -19.36 -8.60
N LEU A 117 7.43 -20.01 -9.21
CA LEU A 117 6.25 -20.50 -8.49
C LEU A 117 6.60 -21.52 -7.42
N ARG A 118 7.55 -22.44 -7.69
CA ARG A 118 8.02 -23.40 -6.68
C ARG A 118 8.77 -22.72 -5.54
N GLN A 119 9.53 -21.66 -5.82
CA GLN A 119 10.30 -20.92 -4.81
C GLN A 119 9.44 -20.05 -3.90
N THR A 120 8.29 -19.59 -4.39
CA THR A 120 7.35 -18.73 -3.65
C THR A 120 6.26 -19.50 -2.90
N LEU A 121 6.19 -20.82 -3.12
CA LEU A 121 5.25 -21.71 -2.45
C LEU A 121 5.49 -21.71 -0.94
N LYS A 122 4.43 -21.44 -0.18
CA LYS A 122 4.46 -21.50 1.28
C LYS A 122 4.39 -22.95 1.77
N PRO A 123 4.83 -23.23 3.02
CA PRO A 123 4.75 -24.58 3.59
C PRO A 123 3.34 -25.18 3.63
N ASP A 124 2.29 -24.35 3.63
CA ASP A 124 0.88 -24.76 3.59
C ASP A 124 0.35 -25.01 2.16
N GLY A 125 1.20 -24.86 1.14
CA GLY A 125 0.83 -24.96 -0.27
C GLY A 125 0.21 -23.69 -0.86
N GLY A 126 0.04 -22.64 -0.05
CA GLY A 126 -0.45 -21.34 -0.51
C GLY A 126 0.61 -20.54 -1.28
N GLN A 127 0.14 -19.50 -1.97
CA GLN A 127 0.99 -18.51 -2.64
C GLN A 127 0.67 -17.11 -2.09
N PRO A 128 1.66 -16.20 -1.98
CA PRO A 128 1.39 -14.82 -1.65
C PRO A 128 0.76 -14.06 -2.85
N ASN A 129 0.20 -12.88 -2.60
CA ASN A 129 -0.27 -11.98 -3.66
C ASN A 129 0.90 -11.44 -4.51
N VAL A 130 2.06 -11.23 -3.87
CA VAL A 130 3.30 -10.70 -4.45
C VAL A 130 4.51 -11.30 -3.73
N SER A 131 5.59 -11.61 -4.45
CA SER A 131 6.87 -12.02 -3.88
C SER A 131 8.01 -11.95 -4.89
N PRO A 132 9.23 -11.51 -4.51
CA PRO A 132 9.56 -10.86 -3.25
C PRO A 132 8.90 -9.48 -3.09
N PHE A 133 8.88 -8.97 -1.86
CA PHE A 133 8.43 -7.62 -1.51
C PHE A 133 9.44 -6.96 -0.53
N ASP A 134 10.71 -7.27 -0.73
CA ASP A 134 11.82 -7.02 0.21
C ASP A 134 12.04 -5.54 0.57
N ILE A 135 11.88 -4.60 -0.37
CA ILE A 135 12.04 -3.17 -0.08
C ILE A 135 10.85 -2.66 0.73
N PHE A 136 9.61 -2.93 0.30
CA PHE A 136 8.38 -2.50 0.99
C PHE A 136 8.40 -3.01 2.45
N GLU A 137 8.76 -4.27 2.69
CA GLU A 137 8.78 -4.85 4.05
C GLU A 137 9.79 -4.17 4.98
N VAL A 138 11.02 -3.98 4.49
CA VAL A 138 12.11 -3.39 5.28
C VAL A 138 11.87 -1.90 5.51
N ALA A 139 11.43 -1.17 4.50
CA ALA A 139 11.20 0.26 4.57
C ALA A 139 10.07 0.61 5.55
N TRP A 140 8.92 -0.06 5.45
CA TRP A 140 7.81 0.16 6.40
C TRP A 140 8.16 -0.27 7.81
N SER A 141 8.88 -1.39 7.96
CA SER A 141 9.30 -1.85 9.29
C SER A 141 10.22 -0.84 9.97
N LEU A 142 11.20 -0.32 9.23
CA LEU A 142 12.08 0.74 9.73
C LEU A 142 11.35 2.05 9.97
N TRP A 143 10.38 2.43 9.11
CA TRP A 143 9.57 3.63 9.33
C TRP A 143 8.76 3.52 10.64
N ASN A 144 8.08 2.40 10.90
CA ASN A 144 7.35 2.19 12.14
C ASN A 144 8.26 2.24 13.37
N LEU A 145 9.40 1.56 13.32
CA LEU A 145 10.37 1.54 14.41
C LEU A 145 11.01 2.91 14.65
N SER A 146 11.18 3.72 13.62
CA SER A 146 11.75 5.07 13.72
C SER A 146 10.94 6.05 14.56
N LEU A 147 9.66 5.72 14.85
CA LEU A 147 8.82 6.51 15.75
C LEU A 147 9.26 6.36 17.22
N ILE A 148 9.94 5.26 17.58
CA ILE A 148 10.41 5.00 18.94
C ILE A 148 11.61 5.93 19.26
N PRO A 149 11.53 6.76 20.32
CA PRO A 149 12.65 7.58 20.75
C PRO A 149 13.90 6.73 21.05
N GLY A 150 15.06 7.14 20.51
CA GLY A 150 16.35 6.48 20.79
C GLY A 150 16.65 5.19 20.02
N ILE A 151 15.76 4.73 19.13
CA ILE A 151 15.92 3.47 18.38
C ILE A 151 17.16 3.39 17.48
N LYS A 152 17.74 4.54 17.09
CA LYS A 152 18.82 4.64 16.10
C LYS A 152 20.12 3.94 16.51
N ASN A 153 20.27 3.57 17.78
CA ASN A 153 21.51 3.01 18.34
C ASN A 153 21.55 1.47 18.35
N LEU A 154 20.56 0.79 17.75
CA LEU A 154 20.53 -0.67 17.74
C LEU A 154 21.48 -1.25 16.67
N PRO A 155 22.41 -2.15 17.03
CA PRO A 155 23.43 -2.67 16.11
C PRO A 155 22.84 -3.48 14.94
N ASN A 156 21.68 -4.10 15.15
CA ASN A 156 21.04 -4.95 14.16
C ASN A 156 20.37 -4.17 13.01
N LEU A 157 20.33 -2.84 13.06
CA LEU A 157 19.71 -2.01 12.01
C LEU A 157 20.58 -1.86 10.77
N LYS A 158 21.91 -1.91 10.93
CA LYS A 158 22.87 -1.56 9.88
C LYS A 158 22.66 -2.35 8.57
N PRO A 159 22.50 -3.69 8.57
CA PRO A 159 22.30 -4.43 7.32
C PRO A 159 21.03 -4.03 6.56
N HIS A 160 19.95 -3.69 7.29
CA HIS A 160 18.68 -3.27 6.69
C HIS A 160 18.76 -1.86 6.10
N LEU A 161 19.46 -0.95 6.78
CA LEU A 161 19.74 0.39 6.29
C LEU A 161 20.64 0.37 5.06
N GLU A 162 21.67 -0.46 5.06
CA GLU A 162 22.56 -0.67 3.91
C GLU A 162 21.80 -1.27 2.72
N PHE A 163 20.92 -2.25 2.97
CA PHE A 163 20.05 -2.83 1.94
C PHE A 163 19.19 -1.76 1.25
N LEU A 164 18.44 -0.95 2.00
CA LEU A 164 17.62 0.14 1.43
C LEU A 164 18.48 1.20 0.72
N SER A 165 19.63 1.55 1.32
CA SER A 165 20.55 2.53 0.76
C SER A 165 21.10 2.09 -0.61
N ASN A 166 21.39 0.80 -0.77
CA ASN A 166 21.90 0.21 -2.01
C ASN A 166 20.82 0.02 -3.08
N ALA A 167 19.57 -0.22 -2.67
CA ALA A 167 18.43 -0.31 -3.57
C ALA A 167 18.12 1.04 -4.25
N TRP A 168 18.36 2.15 -3.54
CA TRP A 168 18.08 3.51 -4.01
C TRP A 168 18.70 3.84 -5.37
N LYS A 169 17.87 4.29 -6.32
CA LYS A 169 18.34 4.81 -7.62
C LYS A 169 18.11 6.31 -7.70
N PRO A 170 19.18 7.14 -7.74
CA PRO A 170 19.04 8.58 -7.83
C PRO A 170 18.15 9.02 -8.99
N LYS A 171 17.32 10.05 -8.75
CA LYS A 171 16.28 10.59 -9.66
C LYS A 171 15.18 9.61 -10.08
N ARG A 172 15.13 8.39 -9.52
CA ARG A 172 14.09 7.39 -9.84
C ARG A 172 13.46 6.78 -8.60
N GLY A 173 14.16 6.75 -7.47
CA GLY A 173 13.70 6.11 -6.24
C GLY A 173 13.81 4.59 -6.29
N VAL A 174 12.86 3.92 -5.66
CA VAL A 174 12.79 2.46 -5.52
C VAL A 174 11.41 1.92 -5.92
N ALA A 175 11.31 0.61 -6.01
CA ALA A 175 10.07 -0.14 -6.11
C ALA A 175 9.83 -0.89 -4.80
N PHE A 176 8.69 -1.57 -4.64
CA PHE A 176 8.47 -2.49 -3.51
C PHE A 176 9.47 -3.65 -3.42
N SER A 177 10.23 -3.92 -4.50
CA SER A 177 11.26 -4.96 -4.51
C SER A 177 12.46 -4.63 -5.38
N THR A 178 13.63 -5.19 -5.02
CA THR A 178 14.85 -5.12 -5.85
C THR A 178 14.71 -5.79 -7.22
N GLU A 179 13.74 -6.71 -7.37
CA GLU A 179 13.51 -7.48 -8.58
C GLU A 179 12.35 -6.95 -9.45
N TYR A 180 11.69 -5.86 -9.04
CA TYR A 180 10.58 -5.29 -9.79
C TYR A 180 11.01 -4.10 -10.67
N SER A 181 10.57 -4.11 -11.92
CA SER A 181 10.98 -3.11 -12.91
C SER A 181 10.32 -1.74 -12.73
N VAL A 182 9.09 -1.70 -12.21
CA VAL A 182 8.29 -0.47 -12.05
C VAL A 182 8.51 0.13 -10.65
N ARG A 183 8.75 1.43 -10.60
CA ARG A 183 8.93 2.19 -9.36
C ARG A 183 7.67 3.00 -9.06
N ASP A 184 7.54 3.37 -7.79
CA ASP A 184 6.42 4.15 -7.31
C ASP A 184 6.86 5.16 -6.27
N SER A 185 6.04 6.19 -6.09
CA SER A 185 6.34 7.26 -5.16
C SER A 185 6.26 6.82 -3.70
N ASP A 186 5.47 5.79 -3.39
CA ASP A 186 5.12 5.44 -2.02
C ASP A 186 6.26 4.67 -1.34
N ASP A 187 6.73 3.61 -1.99
CA ASP A 187 7.95 2.89 -1.62
C ASP A 187 9.17 3.80 -1.66
N THR A 188 9.24 4.69 -2.66
CA THR A 188 10.31 5.69 -2.75
C THR A 188 10.34 6.57 -1.51
N VAL A 189 9.21 7.16 -1.12
CA VAL A 189 9.23 8.13 -0.02
C VAL A 189 9.27 7.47 1.36
N ILE A 190 8.68 6.28 1.54
CA ILE A 190 8.84 5.54 2.79
C ILE A 190 10.29 5.09 2.97
N THR A 191 10.96 4.65 1.90
CA THR A 191 12.40 4.34 1.93
C THR A 191 13.22 5.59 2.25
N TYR A 192 12.91 6.72 1.62
CA TYR A 192 13.52 8.02 1.92
C TYR A 192 13.36 8.39 3.40
N ASN A 193 12.13 8.31 3.93
CA ASN A 193 11.81 8.65 5.31
C ASN A 193 12.50 7.75 6.31
N ALA A 194 12.48 6.44 6.07
CA ALA A 194 13.17 5.48 6.91
C ALA A 194 14.66 5.85 6.99
N LEU A 195 15.35 5.94 5.85
CA LEU A 195 16.78 6.28 5.80
C LEU A 195 17.09 7.63 6.47
N LEU A 196 16.33 8.67 6.15
CA LEU A 196 16.52 10.02 6.71
C LEU A 196 16.36 10.03 8.23
N ARG A 197 15.35 9.33 8.76
CA ARG A 197 15.14 9.21 10.20
C ARG A 197 16.28 8.46 10.89
N TYR A 198 17.01 7.60 10.20
CA TYR A 198 18.24 6.98 10.71
C TYR A 198 19.53 7.75 10.39
N GLY A 199 19.41 8.98 9.86
CA GLY A 199 20.55 9.86 9.58
C GLY A 199 21.27 9.58 8.26
N ILE A 200 20.62 8.84 7.34
CA ILE A 200 21.16 8.55 6.01
C ILE A 200 20.39 9.40 4.99
N GLU A 201 21.07 10.38 4.41
CA GLU A 201 20.47 11.27 3.42
C GLU A 201 20.43 10.63 2.02
N LYS A 202 19.35 10.91 1.29
CA LYS A 202 19.15 10.58 -0.13
C LYS A 202 18.66 11.82 -0.88
N ASP A 203 18.69 11.79 -2.21
CA ASP A 203 18.24 12.93 -3.00
C ASP A 203 16.71 13.09 -2.95
N ILE A 204 16.24 14.22 -2.42
CA ILE A 204 14.80 14.54 -2.42
C ILE A 204 14.24 14.67 -3.85
N ALA A 205 15.10 14.90 -4.85
CA ALA A 205 14.73 14.94 -6.26
C ALA A 205 14.05 13.66 -6.75
N SER A 206 14.41 12.48 -6.20
CA SER A 206 13.72 11.23 -6.52
C SER A 206 12.27 11.19 -6.03
N VAL A 207 11.96 11.87 -4.91
CA VAL A 207 10.59 12.01 -4.40
C VAL A 207 9.84 13.05 -5.23
N LEU A 208 10.48 14.18 -5.53
CA LEU A 208 9.92 15.27 -6.34
C LEU A 208 9.63 14.88 -7.80
N ALA A 209 10.25 13.82 -8.31
CA ALA A 209 10.02 13.32 -9.67
C ALA A 209 8.58 12.81 -9.91
N TYR A 210 7.82 12.57 -8.84
CA TYR A 210 6.43 12.12 -8.88
C TYR A 210 5.41 13.27 -8.76
N GLU A 211 5.86 14.53 -8.72
CA GLU A 211 4.98 15.69 -8.60
C GLU A 211 4.16 15.93 -9.87
N GLU A 212 2.84 16.05 -9.72
CA GLU A 212 1.88 16.46 -10.76
C GLU A 212 1.27 17.82 -10.39
N ASP A 213 0.36 18.34 -11.21
CA ASP A 213 -0.23 19.67 -11.01
C ASP A 213 -0.94 19.83 -9.65
N GLU A 214 -1.74 18.84 -9.24
CA GLU A 214 -2.60 18.92 -8.05
C GLU A 214 -2.17 18.02 -6.88
N HIS A 215 -1.39 16.97 -7.16
CA HIS A 215 -0.99 15.96 -6.19
C HIS A 215 0.32 15.30 -6.65
N PHE A 216 0.78 14.27 -5.95
CA PHE A 216 1.86 13.40 -6.40
C PHE A 216 1.29 12.07 -6.86
N ARG A 217 1.70 11.60 -8.04
CA ARG A 217 1.28 10.31 -8.56
C ARG A 217 2.01 9.18 -7.83
N CYS A 218 1.33 8.07 -7.56
CA CYS A 218 1.95 6.83 -7.09
C CYS A 218 2.65 6.09 -8.23
N PHE A 219 1.93 5.86 -9.34
CA PHE A 219 2.46 5.23 -10.56
C PHE A 219 2.12 6.08 -11.80
N ASP A 220 2.95 5.99 -12.84
CA ASP A 220 2.80 6.78 -14.09
C ASP A 220 1.44 6.61 -14.79
N LEU A 221 0.77 5.46 -14.63
CA LEU A 221 -0.48 5.11 -15.31
C LEU A 221 -1.63 4.83 -14.33
N GLU A 222 -1.60 5.45 -13.15
CA GLU A 222 -2.70 5.30 -12.21
C GLU A 222 -3.95 6.08 -12.61
N VAL A 223 -5.13 5.55 -12.27
CA VAL A 223 -6.42 6.19 -12.59
C VAL A 223 -6.85 7.16 -11.50
N ASN A 224 -6.74 6.74 -10.24
CA ASN A 224 -7.12 7.52 -9.07
C ASN A 224 -5.87 7.79 -8.23
N PRO A 225 -5.70 8.99 -7.67
CA PRO A 225 -4.55 9.30 -6.81
C PRO A 225 -4.57 8.45 -5.54
N SER A 226 -3.38 8.11 -5.03
CA SER A 226 -3.24 7.55 -3.68
C SER A 226 -3.16 8.65 -2.63
N ILE A 227 -4.02 8.57 -1.63
CA ILE A 227 -4.01 9.46 -0.47
C ILE A 227 -2.84 9.11 0.44
N SER A 228 -2.58 7.83 0.71
CA SER A 228 -1.44 7.41 1.55
C SER A 228 -0.10 7.83 0.95
N ALA A 229 0.10 7.67 -0.37
CA ALA A 229 1.34 8.09 -1.02
C ALA A 229 1.58 9.60 -0.84
N ASN A 230 0.54 10.42 -1.01
CA ASN A 230 0.64 11.86 -0.77
C ASN A 230 0.92 12.20 0.70
N ILE A 231 0.34 11.46 1.65
CA ILE A 231 0.62 11.60 3.09
C ILE A 231 2.09 11.28 3.39
N HIS A 232 2.63 10.19 2.84
CA HIS A 232 4.02 9.81 3.07
C HIS A 232 5.00 10.79 2.42
N ILE A 233 4.63 11.33 1.24
CA ILE A 233 5.40 12.40 0.60
C ILE A 233 5.41 13.65 1.45
N LEU A 234 4.26 14.06 2.02
CA LEU A 234 4.22 15.16 2.97
C LEU A 234 5.15 14.93 4.17
N ASP A 235 5.12 13.73 4.77
CA ASP A 235 6.04 13.36 5.86
C ASP A 235 7.50 13.53 5.42
N GLY A 236 7.86 13.08 4.21
CA GLY A 236 9.22 13.19 3.72
C GLY A 236 9.68 14.59 3.36
N LEU A 237 8.83 15.38 2.73
CA LEU A 237 9.12 16.78 2.48
C LEU A 237 9.34 17.54 3.80
N LEU A 238 8.47 17.34 4.79
CA LEU A 238 8.61 17.99 6.09
C LEU A 238 9.86 17.52 6.85
N ASN A 239 10.16 16.20 6.88
CA ASN A 239 11.36 15.68 7.54
C ASN A 239 12.66 16.11 6.84
N SER A 240 12.63 16.39 5.54
CA SER A 240 13.78 16.95 4.79
C SER A 240 14.08 18.42 5.13
N GLY A 241 13.23 19.07 5.94
CA GLY A 241 13.35 20.47 6.32
C GLY A 241 12.55 21.44 5.47
N LEU A 242 11.77 20.96 4.49
CA LEU A 242 10.83 21.82 3.78
C LEU A 242 9.70 22.26 4.72
N THR A 243 9.28 23.51 4.57
CA THR A 243 8.26 24.10 5.43
C THR A 243 6.92 24.18 4.70
N ARG A 244 5.87 24.56 5.44
CA ARG A 244 4.57 24.91 4.84
C ARG A 244 4.65 26.02 3.79
N ARG A 245 5.73 26.78 3.67
CA ARG A 245 5.83 27.79 2.60
C ARG A 245 6.23 27.20 1.24
N ASN A 246 6.72 25.96 1.22
CA ASN A 246 7.09 25.27 0.00
C ASN A 246 5.84 24.95 -0.86
N SER A 247 5.95 25.10 -2.18
CA SER A 247 4.85 24.90 -3.14
C SER A 247 4.34 23.46 -3.15
N SER A 248 5.24 22.47 -3.14
CA SER A 248 4.90 21.04 -3.15
C SER A 248 4.21 20.64 -1.83
N VAL A 249 4.68 21.16 -0.69
CA VAL A 249 4.01 20.98 0.60
C VAL A 249 2.60 21.58 0.58
N GLN A 250 2.44 22.81 0.10
CA GLN A 250 1.12 23.46 0.00
C GLN A 250 0.16 22.73 -0.93
N LYS A 251 0.67 22.19 -2.04
CA LYS A 251 -0.08 21.36 -2.97
C LYS A 251 -0.67 20.14 -2.28
N ILE A 252 0.17 19.36 -1.58
CA ILE A 252 -0.30 18.18 -0.86
C ILE A 252 -1.28 18.55 0.26
N LEU A 253 -1.03 19.62 1.02
CA LEU A 253 -1.96 20.07 2.06
C LEU A 253 -3.34 20.43 1.50
N ARG A 254 -3.41 21.06 0.31
CA ARG A 254 -4.69 21.32 -0.37
C ARG A 254 -5.37 20.03 -0.81
N PHE A 255 -4.62 19.12 -1.45
CA PHE A 255 -5.13 17.81 -1.87
C PHE A 255 -5.67 17.00 -0.69
N LEU A 256 -4.94 16.90 0.42
CA LEU A 256 -5.39 16.17 1.60
C LEU A 256 -6.62 16.82 2.24
N ARG A 257 -6.73 18.15 2.21
CA ARG A 257 -7.93 18.85 2.70
C ARG A 257 -9.17 18.54 1.85
N SER A 258 -9.04 18.49 0.52
CA SER A 258 -10.16 18.14 -0.36
C SER A 258 -10.53 16.66 -0.32
N SER A 259 -9.59 15.79 0.06
CA SER A 259 -9.78 14.33 0.13
C SER A 259 -10.27 13.83 1.49
N ARG A 260 -10.35 14.72 2.50
CA ARG A 260 -10.89 14.39 3.83
C ARG A 260 -12.41 14.23 3.74
N ASN A 261 -12.94 13.16 4.31
CA ASN A 261 -14.39 12.96 4.32
C ASN A 261 -15.11 13.82 5.37
N ASP A 262 -16.44 13.78 5.34
CA ASP A 262 -17.32 14.52 6.26
C ASP A 262 -17.18 14.08 7.73
N ASN A 263 -16.63 12.89 7.98
CA ASN A 263 -16.36 12.34 9.31
C ASN A 263 -14.92 12.60 9.77
N HIS A 264 -14.19 13.47 9.08
CA HIS A 264 -12.83 13.92 9.41
C HIS A 264 -11.74 12.84 9.37
N TYR A 265 -11.92 11.80 8.58
CA TYR A 265 -10.90 10.77 8.33
C TYR A 265 -10.59 10.62 6.83
N TRP A 266 -9.54 9.86 6.53
CA TRP A 266 -9.13 9.53 5.17
C TRP A 266 -9.26 8.02 4.92
N VAL A 267 -9.42 7.69 3.64
CA VAL A 267 -9.43 6.32 3.11
C VAL A 267 -8.41 6.26 1.99
N ASP A 268 -7.85 5.09 1.71
CA ASP A 268 -6.89 4.92 0.64
C ASP A 268 -7.15 3.63 -0.14
N LYS A 269 -6.79 3.63 -1.42
CA LYS A 269 -6.98 2.48 -2.32
C LYS A 269 -6.04 1.29 -2.05
N TRP A 270 -4.98 1.49 -1.25
CA TRP A 270 -3.99 0.46 -0.91
C TRP A 270 -4.25 -0.20 0.45
N HIS A 271 -5.16 0.34 1.27
CA HIS A 271 -5.43 -0.18 2.60
C HIS A 271 -6.91 -0.03 2.99
N ALA A 272 -7.57 -1.13 3.36
CA ALA A 272 -9.00 -1.18 3.63
C ALA A 272 -9.43 -0.46 4.92
N SER A 273 -8.47 -0.16 5.80
CA SER A 273 -8.71 0.58 7.04
C SER A 273 -8.64 2.09 6.86
N ALA A 274 -9.61 2.80 7.44
CA ALA A 274 -9.53 4.25 7.62
C ALA A 274 -8.46 4.69 8.63
N TYR A 275 -8.09 3.82 9.58
CA TYR A 275 -7.10 4.12 10.61
C TYR A 275 -5.68 4.25 10.04
N TYR A 276 -5.35 3.50 8.98
CA TYR A 276 -4.04 3.56 8.34
C TYR A 276 -3.70 4.96 7.80
N PRO A 277 -4.40 5.50 6.78
CA PRO A 277 -4.07 6.81 6.24
C PRO A 277 -4.32 7.92 7.27
N THR A 278 -5.34 7.78 8.12
CA THR A 278 -5.67 8.81 9.12
C THR A 278 -4.60 8.92 10.21
N ALA A 279 -4.07 7.80 10.71
CA ALA A 279 -2.95 7.84 11.65
C ALA A 279 -1.70 8.44 11.00
N HIS A 280 -1.39 8.03 9.78
CA HIS A 280 -0.18 8.49 9.08
C HIS A 280 -0.23 9.99 8.77
N VAL A 281 -1.39 10.56 8.39
CA VAL A 281 -1.50 12.01 8.17
C VAL A 281 -1.36 12.80 9.47
N ILE A 282 -1.88 12.28 10.60
CA ILE A 282 -1.65 12.87 11.92
C ILE A 282 -0.16 12.88 12.26
N ILE A 283 0.52 11.75 12.05
CA ILE A 283 1.98 11.62 12.30
C ILE A 283 2.78 12.62 11.47
N ALA A 284 2.44 12.76 10.17
CA ALA A 284 3.10 13.69 9.26
C ALA A 284 2.85 15.16 9.62
N CYS A 285 1.63 15.50 10.05
CA CYS A 285 1.21 16.89 10.25
C CYS A 285 1.45 17.42 11.68
N ALA A 286 1.58 16.56 12.69
CA ALA A 286 1.70 16.96 14.09
C ALA A 286 2.89 17.92 14.33
N GLY A 287 2.58 19.11 14.84
CA GLY A 287 3.54 20.19 15.11
C GLY A 287 3.71 21.18 13.94
N THR A 288 3.17 20.87 12.76
CA THR A 288 3.36 21.67 11.54
C THR A 288 2.01 22.08 10.93
N ALA A 289 1.15 21.11 10.62
CA ALA A 289 -0.15 21.28 9.97
C ALA A 289 -1.32 20.82 10.84
N ASN A 290 -1.30 21.24 12.11
CA ASN A 290 -2.29 20.85 13.12
C ASN A 290 -3.74 21.12 12.67
N ASP A 291 -3.97 22.25 11.98
CA ASP A 291 -5.28 22.67 11.48
C ASP A 291 -5.92 21.66 10.51
N LEU A 292 -5.12 20.83 9.83
CA LEU A 292 -5.64 19.82 8.92
C LEU A 292 -6.16 18.57 9.68
N VAL A 293 -5.53 18.23 10.80
CA VAL A 293 -5.65 16.91 11.44
C VAL A 293 -6.26 16.94 12.84
N GLU A 294 -6.52 18.12 13.42
CA GLU A 294 -7.08 18.24 14.77
C GLU A 294 -8.43 17.49 14.90
N ASP A 295 -9.33 17.65 13.95
CA ASP A 295 -10.61 16.91 13.91
C ASP A 295 -10.39 15.39 13.80
N ALA A 296 -9.35 14.96 13.08
CA ALA A 296 -9.02 13.55 12.89
C ALA A 296 -8.46 12.90 14.15
N VAL A 297 -7.71 13.66 14.96
CA VAL A 297 -7.29 13.25 16.30
C VAL A 297 -8.52 13.06 17.20
N GLN A 298 -9.50 13.98 17.13
CA GLN A 298 -10.75 13.81 17.87
C GLN A 298 -11.53 12.59 17.38
N TRP A 299 -11.57 12.35 16.07
CA TRP A 299 -12.16 11.14 15.51
C TRP A 299 -11.50 9.87 16.07
N LEU A 300 -10.16 9.79 16.12
CA LEU A 300 -9.45 8.65 16.74
C LEU A 300 -9.85 8.45 18.21
N ILE A 301 -9.95 9.52 18.98
CA ILE A 301 -10.36 9.43 20.39
C ILE A 301 -11.80 8.90 20.53
N GLN A 302 -12.71 9.39 19.68
CA GLN A 302 -14.14 9.09 19.75
C GLN A 302 -14.49 7.72 19.16
N SER A 303 -13.71 7.24 18.20
CA SER A 303 -13.90 5.94 17.54
C SER A 303 -13.30 4.76 18.29
N GLN A 304 -12.64 5.00 19.43
CA GLN A 304 -12.14 3.92 20.29
C GLN A 304 -13.31 3.06 20.79
N ASN A 305 -13.21 1.75 20.58
CA ASN A 305 -14.18 0.79 21.08
C ASN A 305 -14.18 0.75 22.62
N LYS A 306 -15.27 0.24 23.20
CA LYS A 306 -15.42 0.12 24.67
C LYS A 306 -14.32 -0.72 25.32
N ASP A 307 -13.75 -1.68 24.60
CA ASP A 307 -12.66 -2.54 25.06
C ASP A 307 -11.27 -1.91 24.88
N GLY A 308 -11.18 -0.72 24.29
CA GLY A 308 -9.94 0.02 24.04
C GLY A 308 -9.37 -0.13 22.63
N SER A 309 -9.91 -1.04 21.82
CA SER A 309 -9.43 -1.31 20.46
C SER A 309 -9.88 -0.27 19.43
N TRP A 310 -9.26 -0.33 18.25
CA TRP A 310 -9.75 0.29 17.03
C TRP A 310 -9.88 -0.74 15.91
N GLY A 311 -10.79 -0.46 14.97
CA GLY A 311 -11.07 -1.34 13.85
C GLY A 311 -12.16 -0.81 12.92
N THR A 312 -11.95 -0.92 11.60
CA THR A 312 -12.89 -0.43 10.58
C THR A 312 -14.08 -1.38 10.43
N TYR A 313 -13.78 -2.68 10.36
CA TYR A 313 -14.79 -3.75 10.23
C TYR A 313 -14.85 -4.62 11.48
N LEU A 314 -13.70 -4.83 12.13
CA LEU A 314 -13.54 -5.56 13.37
C LEU A 314 -12.31 -5.03 14.12
N PRO A 315 -12.23 -5.18 15.46
CA PRO A 315 -11.04 -4.82 16.22
C PRO A 315 -9.77 -5.52 15.72
N THR A 316 -8.72 -4.78 15.40
CA THR A 316 -7.43 -5.37 14.99
C THR A 316 -6.24 -4.77 15.73
N ALA A 317 -5.19 -5.58 15.89
CA ALA A 317 -3.92 -5.13 16.45
C ALA A 317 -3.26 -4.07 15.54
N GLU A 318 -3.36 -4.25 14.22
CA GLU A 318 -2.84 -3.31 13.21
C GLU A 318 -3.46 -1.91 13.35
N GLU A 319 -4.79 -1.81 13.33
CA GLU A 319 -5.48 -0.53 13.40
C GLU A 319 -5.35 0.13 14.77
N SER A 320 -5.35 -0.67 15.84
CA SER A 320 -5.08 -0.19 17.20
C SER A 320 -3.66 0.36 17.35
N ALA A 321 -2.68 -0.27 16.70
CA ALA A 321 -1.29 0.21 16.69
C ALA A 321 -1.17 1.56 15.97
N TYR A 322 -1.79 1.71 14.80
CA TYR A 322 -1.82 2.97 14.06
C TYR A 322 -2.44 4.11 14.87
N ALA A 323 -3.60 3.86 15.49
CA ALA A 323 -4.25 4.84 16.36
C ALA A 323 -3.36 5.26 17.53
N LEU A 324 -2.72 4.30 18.21
CA LEU A 324 -1.83 4.58 19.34
C LEU A 324 -0.57 5.35 18.93
N GLN A 325 0.05 5.01 17.78
CA GLN A 325 1.19 5.76 17.25
C GLN A 325 0.82 7.23 16.99
N ALA A 326 -0.30 7.48 16.29
CA ALA A 326 -0.76 8.82 15.97
C ALA A 326 -1.11 9.64 17.21
N LEU A 327 -1.85 9.05 18.16
CA LEU A 327 -2.21 9.72 19.41
C LEU A 327 -0.98 10.01 20.27
N TRP A 328 0.01 9.10 20.30
CA TRP A 328 1.27 9.35 20.99
C TRP A 328 2.04 10.51 20.36
N VAL A 329 2.20 10.52 19.04
CA VAL A 329 2.91 11.60 18.34
C VAL A 329 2.23 12.95 18.58
N TRP A 330 0.89 12.99 18.57
CA TRP A 330 0.14 14.20 18.90
C TRP A 330 0.33 14.64 20.36
N ASN A 331 0.31 13.70 21.31
CA ASN A 331 0.54 13.96 22.73
C ASN A 331 1.89 14.59 23.03
N GLU A 332 2.92 14.19 22.27
CA GLU A 332 4.28 14.68 22.43
C GLU A 332 4.52 16.02 21.73
N LYS A 333 3.94 16.23 20.54
CA LYS A 333 4.24 17.41 19.71
C LYS A 333 3.25 18.56 19.84
N VAL A 334 2.00 18.29 20.23
CA VAL A 334 0.91 19.26 20.08
C VAL A 334 0.12 19.46 21.37
N ALA A 335 -0.68 18.47 21.79
CA ALA A 335 -1.59 18.61 22.92
C ALA A 335 -1.84 17.27 23.59
N LYS A 336 -2.05 17.28 24.91
CA LYS A 336 -2.20 16.05 25.70
C LYS A 336 -3.48 15.28 25.33
N ILE A 337 -3.31 13.97 25.15
CA ILE A 337 -4.40 13.01 24.93
C ILE A 337 -4.90 12.50 26.29
N PRO A 338 -6.21 12.28 26.47
CA PRO A 338 -6.72 11.71 27.71
C PRO A 338 -6.04 10.37 28.03
N LYS A 339 -5.38 10.28 29.20
CA LYS A 339 -4.59 9.10 29.62
C LYS A 339 -5.35 7.79 29.47
N ARG A 340 -6.66 7.79 29.78
CA ARG A 340 -7.52 6.60 29.66
C ARG A 340 -7.57 6.02 28.24
N VAL A 341 -7.53 6.86 27.21
CA VAL A 341 -7.59 6.44 25.80
C VAL A 341 -6.33 5.64 25.47
N MET A 342 -5.16 6.21 25.78
CA MET A 342 -3.86 5.56 25.59
C MET A 342 -3.75 4.26 26.41
N MET A 343 -4.11 4.29 27.69
CA MET A 343 -4.01 3.12 28.58
C MET A 343 -4.94 1.97 28.16
N ASN A 344 -6.17 2.26 27.73
CA ASN A 344 -7.10 1.23 27.30
C ASN A 344 -6.63 0.58 25.98
N GLY A 345 -6.17 1.40 25.03
CA GLY A 345 -5.62 0.89 23.78
C GLY A 345 -4.37 0.04 23.99
N ALA A 346 -3.43 0.50 24.82
CA ALA A 346 -2.21 -0.24 25.15
C ALA A 346 -2.52 -1.57 25.84
N ARG A 347 -3.48 -1.58 26.78
CA ARG A 347 -3.93 -2.82 27.44
C ARG A 347 -4.49 -3.81 26.44
N TRP A 348 -5.43 -3.38 25.60
CA TRP A 348 -6.04 -4.23 24.59
C TRP A 348 -5.00 -4.76 23.60
N LEU A 349 -4.12 -3.89 23.10
CA LEU A 349 -3.08 -4.29 22.14
C LEU A 349 -2.14 -5.35 22.74
N LYS A 350 -1.74 -5.19 24.01
CA LYS A 350 -0.91 -6.16 24.72
C LYS A 350 -1.56 -7.55 24.82
N GLU A 351 -2.86 -7.61 25.02
CA GLU A 351 -3.63 -8.86 25.13
C GLU A 351 -3.90 -9.51 23.75
N ASN A 352 -3.70 -8.77 22.66
CA ASN A 352 -4.07 -9.20 21.31
C ASN A 352 -2.88 -9.22 20.32
N ILE A 353 -1.65 -8.99 20.78
CA ILE A 353 -0.44 -8.90 19.96
C ILE A 353 -0.13 -10.17 19.15
N ASP A 354 -0.42 -11.35 19.70
CA ASP A 354 -0.10 -12.63 19.08
C ASP A 354 -1.24 -13.21 18.23
N LYS A 355 -2.37 -12.48 18.11
CA LYS A 355 -3.48 -12.92 17.25
C LYS A 355 -3.11 -12.79 15.78
N PRO A 356 -3.61 -13.69 14.90
CA PRO A 356 -3.40 -13.56 13.46
C PRO A 356 -3.88 -12.21 12.94
N TYR A 357 -3.06 -11.55 12.13
CA TYR A 357 -3.40 -10.27 11.53
C TYR A 357 -4.33 -10.46 10.33
N PRO A 358 -5.56 -9.90 10.36
CA PRO A 358 -6.45 -9.95 9.22
C PRO A 358 -5.84 -9.24 8.00
N PRO A 359 -6.16 -9.67 6.78
CA PRO A 359 -5.65 -9.01 5.58
C PRO A 359 -6.40 -7.68 5.35
N LEU A 360 -5.70 -6.56 5.55
CA LEU A 360 -6.24 -5.21 5.32
C LEU A 360 -5.58 -4.48 4.14
N TRP A 361 -4.44 -4.98 3.64
CA TRP A 361 -3.73 -4.39 2.51
C TRP A 361 -4.34 -4.84 1.20
N ILE A 362 -4.48 -3.92 0.24
CA ILE A 362 -5.22 -4.14 -0.99
C ILE A 362 -4.25 -4.47 -2.13
N GLY A 363 -4.26 -5.74 -2.56
CA GLY A 363 -3.67 -6.21 -3.81
C GLY A 363 -4.76 -6.58 -4.81
N LYS A 364 -4.57 -7.67 -5.59
CA LYS A 364 -5.67 -8.27 -6.38
C LYS A 364 -6.75 -8.85 -5.46
N CYS A 365 -6.30 -9.35 -4.32
CA CYS A 365 -7.10 -9.69 -3.14
C CYS A 365 -6.52 -8.94 -1.92
N LEU A 366 -7.21 -9.01 -0.78
CA LEU A 366 -6.64 -8.54 0.47
C LEU A 366 -5.45 -9.42 0.90
N TYR A 367 -4.41 -8.81 1.45
CA TYR A 367 -3.26 -9.51 2.03
C TYR A 367 -2.80 -8.88 3.34
N SER A 368 -1.90 -9.56 4.05
CA SER A 368 -1.29 -9.06 5.29
C SER A 368 0.23 -9.17 5.24
N PRO A 369 0.97 -8.04 5.21
CA PRO A 369 2.42 -8.01 5.36
C PRO A 369 2.79 -8.16 6.84
N GLN A 370 2.94 -9.40 7.29
CA GLN A 370 3.06 -9.76 8.71
C GLN A 370 4.17 -8.99 9.46
N LEU A 371 5.34 -8.78 8.84
CA LEU A 371 6.44 -8.04 9.48
C LEU A 371 6.15 -6.54 9.59
N VAL A 372 5.50 -5.95 8.59
CA VAL A 372 5.05 -4.56 8.64
C VAL A 372 4.05 -4.36 9.77
N VAL A 373 3.01 -5.20 9.85
CA VAL A 373 2.01 -5.13 10.92
C VAL A 373 2.68 -5.30 12.30
N ARG A 374 3.54 -6.31 12.44
CA ARG A 374 4.26 -6.56 13.68
C ARG A 374 5.13 -5.38 14.10
N SER A 375 5.80 -4.71 13.16
CA SER A 375 6.62 -3.53 13.45
C SER A 375 5.78 -2.36 13.98
N ALA A 376 4.57 -2.13 13.43
CA ALA A 376 3.64 -1.13 13.92
C ALA A 376 3.18 -1.45 15.34
N VAL A 377 2.82 -2.71 15.60
CA VAL A 377 2.40 -3.17 16.93
C VAL A 377 3.52 -3.02 17.96
N VAL A 378 4.74 -3.45 17.65
CA VAL A 378 5.91 -3.28 18.53
C VAL A 378 6.20 -1.80 18.80
N SER A 379 6.10 -0.96 17.77
CA SER A 379 6.25 0.49 17.89
C SER A 379 5.21 1.07 18.83
N ALA A 380 3.92 0.84 18.59
CA ALA A 380 2.82 1.30 19.45
C ALA A 380 2.95 0.84 20.90
N MET A 381 3.28 -0.43 21.12
CA MET A 381 3.53 -0.98 22.46
C MET A 381 4.67 -0.25 23.18
N THR A 382 5.76 0.03 22.48
CA THR A 382 6.91 0.72 23.08
C THR A 382 6.59 2.18 23.40
N LEU A 383 5.86 2.86 22.52
CA LEU A 383 5.46 4.26 22.73
C LEU A 383 4.48 4.44 23.90
N THR A 384 3.71 3.40 24.22
CA THR A 384 2.64 3.45 25.23
C THR A 384 2.98 2.73 26.54
N SER A 385 4.23 2.27 26.67
CA SER A 385 4.74 1.57 27.87
C SER A 385 5.03 2.50 29.05
#